data_AF-A0A382LM36-F1
#
_entry.id   AF-A0A382LM36-F1
#
_cell.length_a   1.000
_cell.length_b   1.000
_cell.length_c   1.000
_cell.angle_alpha   90.00
_cell.angle_beta   90.00
_cell.angle_gamma   90.00
#
_symmetry.space_group_name_H-M   'P 1'
#
loop_
_entity.id
_entity.type
_entity.pdbx_description
1 polymer ?
#
loop_
_entity_poly.entity_id
_entity_poly.type
_entity_poly.pdbx_seq_one_letter_code
_entity_poly.pdbx_strand_id
1 'polypeptide(L)'
;MSMVIEDQRNSLLQNIWEEHRVWVLTCAALLVSVVIWKVHGTETVFPKNWIEAFPFADKVNEFDKWIRPFIQPTTRAIGAGVTWFYESMVDWLTVTQWQIIFVILVLPAFAYGGLRLGLLAVFAVGSWLVLDMWDQAMETLSLMTISIAISVMIGVLLGIVASQSDRFEAIIKPILDTMQTLPAFIYLIPAFYLFGLGAPGAILATV
;
A
#
# COMPACT_ATOMS: atom_id res chain seq x y z
N MET A 1 -12.90 -66.63 3.53
CA MET A 1 -12.38 -65.68 4.54
C MET A 1 -11.45 -64.64 3.93
N SER A 2 -10.46 -65.02 3.09
CA SER A 2 -9.50 -64.10 2.46
C SER A 2 -10.13 -63.08 1.48
N MET A 3 -11.11 -63.51 0.68
CA MET A 3 -11.73 -62.66 -0.35
C MET A 3 -12.53 -61.46 0.22
N VAL A 4 -13.12 -61.61 1.42
CA VAL A 4 -13.86 -60.52 2.09
C VAL A 4 -12.92 -59.48 2.70
N ILE A 5 -11.73 -59.91 3.15
CA ILE A 5 -10.71 -59.01 3.70
C ILE A 5 -10.09 -58.15 2.60
N GLU A 6 -9.91 -58.72 1.40
CA GLU A 6 -9.34 -58.02 0.23
C GLU A 6 -10.28 -56.91 -0.28
N ASP A 7 -11.59 -57.19 -0.29
CA ASP A 7 -12.62 -56.24 -0.76
C ASP A 7 -12.81 -55.08 0.24
N GLN A 8 -12.82 -55.39 1.55
CA GLN A 8 -12.82 -54.38 2.61
C GLN A 8 -11.56 -53.49 2.55
N ARG A 9 -10.39 -54.06 2.28
CA ARG A 9 -9.14 -53.31 2.13
C ARG A 9 -9.20 -52.35 0.93
N ASN A 10 -9.72 -52.80 -0.21
CA ASN A 10 -9.82 -51.98 -1.41
C ASN A 10 -10.85 -50.84 -1.25
N SER A 11 -11.96 -51.09 -0.56
CA SER A 11 -12.95 -50.07 -0.18
C SER A 11 -12.35 -49.00 0.74
N LEU A 12 -11.57 -49.40 1.75
CA LEU A 12 -10.91 -48.46 2.67
C LEU A 12 -9.85 -47.61 1.94
N LEU A 13 -9.07 -48.21 1.04
CA LEU A 13 -8.08 -47.48 0.24
C LEU A 13 -8.72 -46.46 -0.72
N GLN A 14 -9.89 -46.77 -1.29
CA GLN A 14 -10.63 -45.81 -2.13
C GLN A 14 -11.17 -44.62 -1.31
N ASN A 15 -11.71 -44.87 -0.12
CA ASN A 15 -12.19 -43.79 0.75
C ASN A 15 -11.05 -42.88 1.21
N ILE A 16 -9.92 -43.45 1.62
CA ILE A 16 -8.73 -42.69 2.03
C ILE A 16 -8.18 -41.89 0.84
N TRP A 17 -8.18 -42.48 -0.36
CA TRP A 17 -7.74 -41.81 -1.58
C TRP A 17 -8.59 -40.61 -1.94
N GLU A 18 -9.93 -40.72 -1.95
CA GLU A 18 -10.80 -39.58 -2.28
C GLU A 18 -10.70 -38.46 -1.23
N GLU A 19 -10.57 -38.81 0.04
CA GLU A 19 -10.43 -37.83 1.13
C GLU A 19 -9.09 -37.07 1.08
N HIS A 20 -8.01 -37.73 0.64
CA HIS A 20 -6.66 -37.17 0.65
C HIS A 20 -6.07 -36.87 -0.73
N ARG A 21 -6.84 -37.05 -1.82
CA ARG A 21 -6.38 -36.92 -3.22
C ARG A 21 -5.69 -35.59 -3.47
N VAL A 22 -6.29 -34.50 -2.99
CA VAL A 22 -5.77 -33.14 -3.15
C VAL A 22 -4.42 -33.01 -2.45
N TRP A 23 -4.28 -33.53 -1.24
CA TRP A 23 -3.03 -33.50 -0.47
C TRP A 23 -1.94 -34.35 -1.12
N VAL A 24 -2.28 -35.55 -1.60
CA VAL A 24 -1.34 -36.44 -2.30
C VAL A 24 -0.86 -35.80 -3.60
N LEU A 25 -1.75 -35.20 -4.38
CA LEU A 25 -1.39 -34.48 -5.61
C LEU A 25 -0.54 -33.24 -5.32
N THR A 26 -0.84 -32.50 -4.25
CA THR A 26 -0.06 -31.33 -3.85
C THR A 26 1.34 -31.72 -3.39
N CYS A 27 1.47 -32.78 -2.58
CA CYS A 27 2.75 -33.32 -2.15
C CYS A 27 3.56 -33.87 -3.34
N ALA A 28 2.92 -34.56 -4.28
CA ALA A 28 3.56 -35.04 -5.50
C ALA A 28 4.04 -33.88 -6.37
N ALA A 29 3.23 -32.82 -6.54
CA ALA A 29 3.61 -31.63 -7.29
C ALA A 29 4.79 -30.87 -6.62
N LEU A 30 4.79 -30.76 -5.29
CA LEU A 30 5.90 -30.18 -4.54
C LEU A 30 7.18 -31.00 -4.68
N LEU A 31 7.08 -32.33 -4.60
CA LEU A 31 8.22 -33.23 -4.81
C LEU A 31 8.78 -33.08 -6.22
N VAL A 32 7.92 -33.04 -7.24
CA VAL A 32 8.33 -32.79 -8.64
C VAL A 32 9.01 -31.43 -8.76
N SER A 33 8.46 -30.38 -8.14
CA SER A 33 9.07 -29.05 -8.13
C SER A 33 10.47 -29.04 -7.48
N VAL A 34 10.64 -29.72 -6.34
CA VAL A 34 11.94 -29.85 -5.66
C VAL A 34 12.94 -30.68 -6.47
N VAL A 35 12.47 -31.72 -7.17
CA VAL A 35 13.30 -32.52 -8.08
C VAL A 35 13.74 -31.68 -9.28
N ILE A 36 12.84 -30.90 -9.88
CA ILE A 36 13.16 -29.98 -10.98
C ILE A 36 14.20 -28.94 -10.52
N TRP A 37 14.03 -28.37 -9.33
CA TRP A 37 14.98 -27.45 -8.72
C TRP A 37 16.38 -28.08 -8.54
N LYS A 38 16.44 -29.32 -8.03
CA LYS A 38 17.71 -30.06 -7.90
C LYS A 38 18.38 -30.36 -9.24
N VAL A 39 17.60 -30.59 -10.30
CA VAL A 39 18.12 -30.94 -11.64
C VAL A 39 18.58 -29.69 -12.41
N HIS A 40 17.90 -28.55 -12.26
CA HIS A 40 18.20 -27.32 -13.01
C HIS A 40 19.18 -26.36 -12.31
N GLY A 41 19.59 -26.65 -11.07
CA GLY A 41 20.58 -25.84 -10.35
C GLY A 41 20.00 -24.56 -9.73
N THR A 42 20.87 -23.81 -9.05
CA THR A 42 20.52 -22.67 -8.17
C THR A 42 20.01 -21.43 -8.89
N GLU A 43 20.19 -21.33 -10.20
CA GLU A 43 19.71 -20.20 -11.00
C GLU A 43 18.39 -20.55 -11.67
N THR A 44 17.29 -20.48 -10.90
CA THR A 44 15.94 -20.50 -11.46
C THR A 44 15.64 -19.16 -12.13
N VAL A 45 16.33 -18.87 -13.23
CA VAL A 45 16.01 -17.73 -14.09
C VAL A 45 14.90 -18.16 -15.03
N PHE A 46 13.82 -17.39 -15.07
CA PHE A 46 12.69 -17.64 -15.97
C PHE A 46 13.19 -17.77 -17.43
N PRO A 47 12.65 -18.67 -18.25
CA PRO A 47 13.14 -18.87 -19.63
C PRO A 47 13.16 -17.54 -20.38
N LYS A 48 14.34 -17.09 -20.82
CA LYS A 48 14.52 -15.77 -21.48
C LYS A 48 13.58 -15.60 -22.68
N ASN A 49 13.35 -16.67 -23.43
CA ASN A 49 12.44 -16.71 -24.59
C ASN A 49 10.99 -16.32 -24.24
N TRP A 50 10.56 -16.50 -22.98
CA TRP A 50 9.21 -16.13 -22.53
C TRP A 50 9.13 -14.68 -22.04
N ILE A 51 10.23 -14.16 -21.49
CA ILE A 51 10.37 -12.74 -21.13
C ILE A 51 10.44 -11.89 -22.42
N GLU A 52 11.25 -12.31 -23.38
CA GLU A 52 11.41 -11.63 -24.67
C GLU A 52 10.15 -11.72 -25.56
N ALA A 53 9.28 -12.70 -25.33
CA ALA A 53 8.00 -12.82 -26.05
C ALA A 53 7.01 -11.69 -25.72
N PHE A 54 7.15 -11.04 -24.56
CA PHE A 54 6.29 -9.92 -24.14
C PHE A 54 7.16 -8.72 -23.71
N PRO A 55 7.63 -7.88 -24.66
CA PRO A 55 8.43 -6.67 -24.38
C PRO A 55 7.55 -5.52 -23.83
N PHE A 56 6.60 -5.85 -22.93
CA PHE A 56 5.73 -4.89 -22.29
C PHE A 56 6.53 -3.87 -21.47
N ALA A 57 7.53 -4.35 -20.72
CA ALA A 57 8.42 -3.50 -19.94
C ALA A 57 9.17 -2.49 -20.81
N ASP A 58 9.70 -2.92 -21.96
CA ASP A 58 10.44 -2.03 -22.87
C ASP A 58 9.53 -0.95 -23.44
N LYS A 59 8.31 -1.31 -23.85
CA LYS A 59 7.31 -0.35 -24.34
C LYS A 59 6.91 0.65 -23.27
N VAL A 60 6.72 0.21 -22.02
CA VAL A 60 6.42 1.10 -20.89
C VAL A 60 7.60 2.03 -20.63
N ASN A 61 8.83 1.52 -20.67
CA ASN A 61 10.05 2.32 -20.48
C ASN A 61 10.25 3.36 -21.59
N GLU A 62 9.95 3.03 -22.85
CA GLU A 62 9.98 3.99 -23.97
C GLU A 62 8.91 5.06 -23.83
N PHE A 63 7.68 4.67 -23.48
CA PHE A 63 6.60 5.60 -23.23
C PHE A 63 6.93 6.56 -22.08
N ASP A 64 7.49 6.04 -20.99
CA ASP A 64 7.96 6.83 -19.85
C ASP A 64 9.02 7.85 -20.28
N LYS A 65 10.04 7.43 -21.04
CA LYS A 65 11.08 8.34 -21.56
C LYS A 65 10.48 9.44 -22.44
N TRP A 66 9.45 9.14 -23.21
CA TRP A 66 8.78 10.09 -24.09
C TRP A 66 7.93 11.11 -23.33
N ILE A 67 7.12 10.67 -22.36
CA ILE A 67 6.18 11.56 -21.65
C ILE A 67 6.85 12.38 -20.55
N ARG A 68 7.90 11.82 -19.93
CA ARG A 68 8.57 12.37 -18.75
C ARG A 68 9.00 13.84 -18.89
N PRO A 69 9.65 14.30 -19.98
CA PRO A 69 10.08 15.70 -20.10
C PRO A 69 8.92 16.70 -20.06
N PHE A 70 7.70 16.26 -20.43
CA PHE A 70 6.52 17.12 -20.44
C PHE A 70 5.86 17.21 -19.06
N ILE A 71 5.78 16.08 -18.34
CA ILE A 71 5.08 16.02 -17.04
C ILE A 71 5.99 16.37 -15.87
N GLN A 72 7.28 16.02 -15.95
CA GLN A 72 8.21 16.10 -14.82
C GLN A 72 8.42 17.54 -14.32
N PRO A 73 8.58 18.57 -15.17
CA PRO A 73 8.74 19.94 -14.69
C PRO A 73 7.55 20.39 -13.84
N THR A 74 6.33 20.08 -14.30
CA THR A 74 5.09 20.43 -13.59
C THR A 74 4.95 19.63 -12.29
N THR A 75 5.19 18.31 -12.31
CA THR A 75 5.12 17.48 -11.09
C THR A 75 6.18 17.88 -10.07
N ARG A 76 7.37 18.30 -10.51
CA ARG A 76 8.43 18.81 -9.63
C ARG A 76 8.08 20.16 -9.05
N ALA A 77 7.47 21.06 -9.81
CA ALA A 77 6.99 22.34 -9.29
C ALA A 77 5.90 22.12 -8.22
N ILE A 78 4.95 21.22 -8.47
CA ILE A 78 3.94 20.84 -7.48
C ILE A 78 4.61 20.21 -6.25
N GLY A 79 5.53 19.27 -6.46
CA GLY A 79 6.29 18.62 -5.39
C GLY A 79 7.03 19.61 -4.52
N ALA A 80 7.69 20.61 -5.10
CA ALA A 80 8.35 21.69 -4.35
C ALA A 80 7.36 22.51 -3.51
N GLY A 81 6.19 22.84 -4.05
CA GLY A 81 5.14 23.53 -3.30
C GLY A 81 4.62 22.69 -2.12
N VAL A 82 4.42 21.38 -2.32
CA VAL A 82 4.02 20.44 -1.27
C VAL A 82 5.11 20.32 -0.20
N THR A 83 6.38 20.21 -0.59
CA THR A 83 7.52 20.18 0.35
C THR A 83 7.55 21.45 1.19
N TRP A 84 7.47 22.62 0.56
CA TRP A 84 7.48 23.89 1.27
C TRP A 84 6.33 23.99 2.29
N PHE A 85 5.13 23.53 1.91
CA PHE A 85 3.98 23.53 2.82
C PHE A 85 4.16 22.52 3.96
N TYR A 86 4.67 21.34 3.67
CA TYR A 86 5.00 20.31 4.66
C TYR A 86 6.03 20.82 5.67
N GLU A 87 7.16 21.35 5.21
CA GLU A 87 8.21 21.90 6.07
C GLU A 87 7.67 23.05 6.92
N SER A 88 6.86 23.94 6.33
CA SER A 88 6.22 25.03 7.08
C SER A 88 5.29 24.52 8.20
N MET A 89 4.57 23.42 7.96
CA MET A 89 3.72 22.81 9.00
C MET A 89 4.55 22.15 10.10
N VAL A 90 5.61 21.42 9.72
CA VAL A 90 6.52 20.78 10.69
C VAL A 90 7.19 21.85 11.54
N ASP A 91 7.76 22.89 10.93
CA ASP A 91 8.40 24.01 11.64
C ASP A 91 7.41 24.71 12.58
N TRP A 92 6.18 24.93 12.13
CA TRP A 92 5.15 25.53 12.98
C TRP A 92 4.83 24.64 14.20
N LEU A 93 4.74 23.32 14.01
CA LEU A 93 4.48 22.38 15.10
C LEU A 93 5.68 22.22 16.05
N THR A 94 6.92 22.25 15.55
CA THR A 94 8.10 22.05 16.40
C THR A 94 8.52 23.31 17.14
N VAL A 95 8.35 24.50 16.54
CA VAL A 95 8.59 25.79 17.21
C VAL A 95 7.51 26.09 18.26
N THR A 96 6.29 25.58 18.05
CA THR A 96 5.22 25.75 19.01
C THR A 96 5.51 24.95 20.29
N GLN A 97 5.36 25.63 21.42
CA GLN A 97 5.58 25.03 22.74
C GLN A 97 4.71 23.76 22.92
N TRP A 98 5.36 22.62 23.20
CA TRP A 98 4.74 21.29 23.12
C TRP A 98 3.46 21.13 23.93
N GLN A 99 3.34 21.84 25.06
CA GLN A 99 2.15 21.86 25.92
C GLN A 99 0.91 22.34 25.15
N ILE A 100 1.07 23.31 24.25
CA ILE A 100 -0.03 23.86 23.44
C ILE A 100 -0.56 22.78 22.50
N ILE A 101 0.34 22.10 21.78
CA ILE A 101 -0.03 21.02 20.85
C ILE A 101 -0.64 19.85 21.61
N PHE A 102 -0.06 19.49 22.76
CA PHE A 102 -0.61 18.45 23.62
C PHE A 102 -2.07 18.75 24.00
N VAL A 103 -2.36 19.98 24.43
CA VAL A 103 -3.73 20.40 24.76
C VAL A 103 -4.63 20.37 23.53
N ILE A 104 -4.17 20.85 22.37
CA ILE A 104 -4.95 20.84 21.12
C ILE A 104 -5.34 19.41 20.71
N LEU A 105 -4.45 18.43 20.89
CA LEU A 105 -4.73 17.04 20.53
C LEU A 105 -5.61 16.33 21.56
N VAL A 106 -5.43 16.62 22.85
CA VAL A 106 -6.06 15.89 23.95
C VAL A 106 -7.42 16.46 24.35
N LEU A 107 -7.59 17.78 24.33
CA LEU A 107 -8.80 18.44 24.81
C LEU A 107 -10.06 18.06 23.99
N PRO A 108 -10.02 17.97 22.66
CA PRO A 108 -11.15 17.47 21.88
C PRO A 108 -11.54 16.03 22.24
N ALA A 109 -10.56 15.18 22.58
CA ALA A 109 -10.83 13.80 22.99
C ALA A 109 -11.62 13.75 24.31
N PHE A 110 -11.31 14.62 25.28
CA PHE A 110 -12.12 14.76 26.49
C PHE A 110 -13.49 15.36 26.22
N ALA A 111 -13.56 16.40 25.37
CA ALA A 111 -14.79 17.13 25.11
C ALA A 111 -15.85 16.28 24.37
N TYR A 112 -15.43 15.50 23.37
CA TYR A 112 -16.34 14.74 22.50
C TYR A 112 -16.36 13.24 22.80
N GLY A 113 -15.26 12.66 23.31
CA GLY A 113 -15.15 11.23 23.60
C GLY A 113 -15.25 10.87 25.09
N GLY A 114 -15.38 11.86 25.98
CA GLY A 114 -15.48 11.68 27.41
C GLY A 114 -14.18 11.21 28.08
N LEU A 115 -14.28 10.82 29.36
CA LEU A 115 -13.12 10.53 30.21
C LEU A 115 -12.23 9.40 29.65
N ARG A 116 -12.83 8.33 29.10
CA ARG A 116 -12.08 7.17 28.60
C ARG A 116 -11.21 7.53 27.39
N LEU A 117 -11.78 8.23 26.40
CA LEU A 117 -11.03 8.64 25.22
C LEU A 117 -9.99 9.70 25.56
N GLY A 118 -10.32 10.64 26.44
CA GLY A 118 -9.38 11.66 26.88
C GLY A 118 -8.16 11.08 27.59
N LEU A 119 -8.35 10.12 28.50
CA LEU A 119 -7.24 9.42 29.16
C LEU A 119 -6.39 8.61 28.16
N LEU A 120 -7.03 7.97 27.17
CA LEU A 120 -6.32 7.29 26.10
C LEU A 120 -5.46 8.28 25.29
N ALA A 121 -6.01 9.44 24.93
CA ALA A 121 -5.29 10.48 24.20
C ALA A 121 -4.10 11.04 25.00
N VAL A 122 -4.29 11.29 26.30
CA VAL A 122 -3.20 11.68 27.21
C VAL A 122 -2.08 10.66 27.18
N PHE A 123 -2.40 9.37 27.30
CA PHE A 123 -1.41 8.32 27.29
C PHE A 123 -0.73 8.19 25.92
N ALA A 124 -1.48 8.26 24.83
CA ALA A 124 -0.97 8.15 23.47
C ALA A 124 -0.02 9.31 23.12
N VAL A 125 -0.47 10.56 23.25
CA VAL A 125 0.36 11.74 22.96
C VAL A 125 1.48 11.89 23.98
N GLY A 126 1.21 11.58 25.26
CA GLY A 126 2.22 11.60 26.33
C GLY A 126 3.33 10.58 26.11
N SER A 127 3.04 9.44 25.48
CA SER A 127 4.06 8.44 25.16
C SER A 127 5.12 8.99 24.21
N TRP A 128 4.78 9.86 23.25
CA TRP A 128 5.75 10.48 22.35
C TRP A 128 6.77 11.33 23.11
N LEU A 129 6.33 12.01 24.16
CA LEU A 129 7.19 12.84 25.01
C LEU A 129 8.14 11.99 25.87
N VAL A 130 7.62 10.88 26.41
CA VAL A 130 8.42 9.95 27.25
C VAL A 130 9.44 9.17 26.42
N LEU A 131 9.11 8.87 25.16
CA LEU A 131 9.96 8.14 24.23
C LEU A 131 10.93 9.03 23.44
N ASP A 132 10.92 10.35 23.67
CA ASP A 132 11.73 11.33 22.92
C ASP A 132 11.49 11.27 21.40
N MET A 133 10.22 11.06 21.02
CA MET A 133 9.77 10.95 19.63
C MET A 133 8.90 12.12 19.18
N TRP A 134 9.02 13.27 19.86
CA TRP A 134 8.15 14.42 19.62
C TRP A 134 8.28 14.94 18.18
N ASP A 135 9.51 15.14 17.71
CA ASP A 135 9.76 15.71 16.38
C ASP A 135 9.29 14.77 15.27
N GLN A 136 9.56 13.46 15.39
CA GLN A 136 9.07 12.45 14.44
C GLN A 136 7.53 12.35 14.48
N ALA A 137 6.91 12.55 15.64
CA ALA A 137 5.45 12.64 15.73
C ALA A 137 4.90 13.88 15.01
N MET A 138 5.59 15.03 15.08
CA MET A 138 5.18 16.24 14.34
C MET A 138 5.35 16.08 12.82
N GLU A 139 6.41 15.39 12.36
CA GLU A 139 6.59 15.02 10.95
C GLU A 139 5.42 14.16 10.45
N THR A 140 5.11 13.08 11.17
CA THR A 140 4.01 12.17 10.79
C THR A 140 2.64 12.86 10.85
N LEU A 141 2.37 13.68 11.87
CA LEU A 141 1.15 14.47 11.96
C LEU A 141 1.00 15.45 10.81
N SER A 142 2.08 16.16 10.46
CA SER A 142 2.08 17.10 9.32
C SER A 142 1.79 16.37 8.01
N LEU A 143 2.49 15.27 7.77
CA LEU A 143 2.31 14.45 6.58
C LEU A 143 0.87 13.94 6.45
N MET A 144 0.33 13.37 7.54
CA MET A 144 -1.03 12.81 7.55
C MET A 144 -2.09 13.90 7.40
N THR A 145 -1.93 15.04 8.05
CA THR A 145 -2.87 16.17 7.96
C THR A 145 -2.96 16.69 6.53
N ILE A 146 -1.81 16.89 5.87
CA ILE A 146 -1.75 17.36 4.49
C ILE A 146 -2.36 16.32 3.54
N SER A 147 -2.01 15.04 3.72
CA SER A 147 -2.54 13.95 2.90
C SER A 147 -4.07 13.86 3.00
N ILE A 148 -4.62 13.86 4.22
CA ILE A 148 -6.06 13.79 4.44
C ILE A 148 -6.75 15.03 3.84
N ALA A 149 -6.19 16.23 4.04
CA ALA A 149 -6.78 17.45 3.48
C ALA A 149 -6.86 17.41 1.95
N ILE A 150 -5.79 16.95 1.28
CA ILE A 150 -5.74 16.80 -0.18
C ILE A 150 -6.72 15.70 -0.63
N SER A 151 -6.72 14.55 0.03
CA SER A 151 -7.62 13.42 -0.28
C SER A 151 -9.09 13.81 -0.16
N VAL A 152 -9.48 14.49 0.91
CA VAL A 152 -10.86 14.98 1.09
C VAL A 152 -11.20 16.02 0.04
N MET A 153 -10.32 16.98 -0.23
CA MET A 153 -10.57 18.02 -1.23
C MET A 153 -10.81 17.41 -2.63
N ILE A 154 -9.90 16.54 -3.08
CA ILE A 154 -10.00 15.90 -4.39
C ILE A 154 -11.16 14.90 -4.43
N GLY A 155 -11.31 14.08 -3.40
CA GLY A 155 -12.36 13.06 -3.31
C GLY A 155 -13.76 13.65 -3.32
N VAL A 156 -13.98 14.77 -2.63
CA VAL A 156 -15.27 15.49 -2.65
C VAL A 156 -15.51 16.08 -4.04
N LEU A 157 -14.52 16.73 -4.66
CA LEU A 157 -14.68 17.30 -6.01
C LEU A 157 -15.01 16.23 -7.05
N LEU A 158 -14.25 15.13 -7.07
CA LEU A 158 -14.51 14.00 -7.98
C LEU A 158 -15.85 13.32 -7.68
N GLY A 159 -16.21 13.18 -6.41
CA GLY A 159 -17.49 12.61 -5.98
C GLY A 159 -18.70 13.44 -6.43
N ILE A 160 -18.61 14.78 -6.36
CA ILE A 160 -19.66 15.68 -6.86
C ILE A 160 -19.79 15.60 -8.39
N VAL A 161 -18.69 15.46 -9.12
CA VAL A 161 -18.73 15.33 -10.59
C VAL A 161 -19.29 13.96 -11.00
N ALA A 162 -18.87 12.90 -10.31
CA ALA A 162 -19.36 11.54 -10.54
C ALA A 162 -20.86 11.40 -10.27
N SER A 163 -21.38 12.04 -9.21
CA SER A 163 -22.81 11.99 -8.91
C SER A 163 -23.70 12.65 -9.96
N GLN A 164 -23.13 13.46 -10.86
CA GLN A 164 -23.86 14.11 -11.94
C GLN A 164 -23.76 13.40 -13.29
N SER A 165 -22.94 12.35 -13.43
CA SER A 165 -22.72 11.69 -14.72
C SER A 165 -22.33 10.22 -14.56
N ASP A 166 -23.26 9.32 -14.91
CA ASP A 166 -23.02 7.88 -14.97
C ASP A 166 -21.82 7.51 -15.85
N ARG A 167 -21.57 8.29 -16.92
CA ARG A 167 -20.42 8.08 -17.81
C ARG A 167 -19.11 8.42 -17.11
N PHE A 168 -19.07 9.53 -16.37
CA PHE A 168 -17.87 9.91 -15.63
C PHE A 168 -17.62 8.92 -14.49
N GLU A 169 -18.66 8.54 -13.77
CA GLU A 169 -18.59 7.52 -12.71
C GLU A 169 -18.03 6.19 -13.24
N ALA A 170 -18.51 5.72 -14.39
CA ALA A 170 -18.03 4.49 -15.02
C ALA A 170 -16.54 4.54 -15.43
N ILE A 171 -16.01 5.73 -15.75
CA ILE A 171 -14.60 5.92 -16.13
C ILE A 171 -13.71 6.05 -14.89
N ILE A 172 -14.15 6.79 -13.87
CA ILE A 172 -13.32 7.07 -12.69
C ILE A 172 -13.26 5.87 -11.73
N LYS A 173 -14.32 5.06 -11.63
CA LYS A 173 -14.37 3.89 -10.74
C LYS A 173 -13.18 2.94 -10.91
N PRO A 174 -12.85 2.44 -12.13
CA PRO A 174 -11.69 1.58 -12.32
C PRO A 174 -10.37 2.20 -11.89
N ILE A 175 -10.21 3.52 -12.06
CA ILE A 175 -9.00 4.25 -11.63
C ILE A 175 -8.91 4.24 -10.11
N LEU A 176 -10.00 4.56 -9.42
CA LEU A 176 -10.06 4.54 -7.96
C LEU A 176 -9.87 3.12 -7.41
N ASP A 177 -10.48 2.10 -8.03
CA ASP A 177 -10.30 0.70 -7.65
C ASP A 177 -8.82 0.27 -7.81
N THR A 178 -8.16 0.74 -8.87
CA THR A 178 -6.72 0.49 -9.08
C THR A 178 -5.88 1.17 -8.01
N MET A 179 -6.18 2.44 -7.68
CA MET A 179 -5.49 3.18 -6.62
C MET A 179 -5.64 2.52 -5.24
N GLN A 180 -6.77 1.87 -4.97
CA GLN A 180 -7.05 1.23 -3.68
C GLN A 180 -6.48 -0.19 -3.56
N THR A 181 -6.17 -0.85 -4.67
CA THR A 181 -5.78 -2.28 -4.67
C THR A 181 -4.31 -2.52 -4.96
N LEU A 182 -3.61 -1.59 -5.62
CA LEU A 182 -2.18 -1.72 -5.86
C LEU A 182 -1.38 -1.48 -4.56
N PRO A 183 -0.40 -2.34 -4.23
CA PRO A 183 0.48 -2.14 -3.09
C PRO A 183 1.27 -0.82 -3.17
N ALA A 184 1.48 -0.18 -2.02
CA ALA A 184 2.15 1.12 -1.91
C ALA A 184 3.54 1.19 -2.59
N PHE A 185 4.33 0.10 -2.54
CA PHE A 185 5.65 0.07 -3.15
C PHE A 185 5.62 0.27 -4.68
N ILE A 186 4.53 -0.11 -5.34
CA ILE A 186 4.35 0.09 -6.78
C ILE A 186 4.17 1.59 -7.09
N TYR A 187 3.45 2.32 -6.23
CA TYR A 187 3.22 3.75 -6.36
C TYR A 187 4.44 4.61 -6.01
N LEU A 188 5.23 4.19 -5.02
CA LEU A 188 6.34 4.99 -4.51
C LEU A 188 7.46 5.24 -5.54
N ILE A 189 7.81 4.23 -6.35
CA ILE A 189 8.88 4.35 -7.36
C ILE A 189 8.59 5.46 -8.38
N PRO A 190 7.45 5.44 -9.11
CA PRO A 190 7.12 6.49 -10.06
C PRO A 190 6.85 7.83 -9.36
N ALA A 191 6.26 7.83 -8.17
CA ALA A 191 6.01 9.06 -7.40
C ALA A 191 7.32 9.80 -7.08
N PHE A 192 8.34 9.10 -6.59
CA PHE A 192 9.65 9.69 -6.31
C PHE A 192 10.35 10.20 -7.57
N TYR A 193 10.18 9.49 -8.68
CA TYR A 193 10.75 9.93 -9.94
C TYR A 193 10.13 11.27 -10.41
N LEU A 194 8.80 11.37 -10.35
CA LEU A 194 8.04 12.51 -10.87
C LEU A 194 8.04 13.71 -9.91
N PHE A 195 7.75 13.49 -8.63
CA PHE A 195 7.55 14.55 -7.64
C PHE A 195 8.81 14.86 -6.83
N GLY A 196 9.76 13.93 -6.78
CA GLY A 196 10.99 14.05 -6.00
C GLY A 196 10.99 13.19 -4.75
N LEU A 197 12.17 13.13 -4.13
CA LEU A 197 12.39 12.36 -2.91
C LEU A 197 11.83 13.13 -1.70
N GLY A 198 11.37 12.39 -0.69
CA GLY A 198 10.88 12.97 0.58
C GLY A 198 9.36 13.08 0.67
N ALA A 199 8.88 14.13 1.34
CA ALA A 199 7.48 14.30 1.72
C ALA A 199 6.46 14.22 0.57
N PRO A 200 6.70 14.81 -0.63
CA PRO A 200 5.70 14.78 -1.71
C PRO A 200 5.35 13.36 -2.16
N GLY A 201 6.35 12.48 -2.30
CA GLY A 201 6.12 11.11 -2.73
C GLY A 201 5.37 10.29 -1.67
N ALA A 202 5.65 10.53 -0.39
CA ALA A 202 4.94 9.88 0.71
C ALA A 202 3.49 10.36 0.82
N ILE A 203 3.24 11.67 0.76
CA ILE A 203 1.90 12.26 0.76
C ILE A 203 1.05 11.67 -0.38
N LEU A 204 1.59 11.64 -1.60
CA LEU A 204 0.89 11.12 -2.78
C LEU A 204 0.62 9.61 -2.73
N ALA A 205 1.48 8.83 -2.06
CA ALA A 205 1.24 7.40 -1.89
C ALA A 205 0.16 7.11 -0.84
N THR A 206 -0.17 8.09 0.01
CA THR A 206 -1.16 7.95 1.08
C THR A 206 -2.55 8.44 0.67
N VAL A 207 -2.63 9.31 -0.36
CA VAL A 207 -3.86 9.92 -0.91
C VAL A 207 -4.52 8.99 -1.92
#